data_AF-A0A1Y5NFB4-F1
#
_entry.id   AF-A0A1Y5NFB4-F1
#
_cell.length_a   1.000
_cell.length_b   1.000
_cell.length_c   1.000
_cell.angle_alpha   90.00
_cell.angle_beta   90.00
_cell.angle_gamma   90.00
#
_symmetry.space_group_name_H-M   'P 1'
#
loop_
_entity.id
_entity.type
_entity.pdbx_description
1 polymer ?
#
loop_
_entity_poly.entity_id
_entity_poly.type
_entity_poly.pdbx_seq_one_letter_code
_entity_poly.pdbx_strand_id
1 'polypeptide(L)'
;MKISKKLLALIIFISGIVGFLVVLPVHYALDETSGDKFCIVCHEMDPMVIAYNDDVHSGNGKTGIKARCVDCHIPHDNIAKYALTKAKNGILEGWVHFFGDPSAIDWHKNLKNREHFVFDNGCTSCHKNVIDSNNTSAQAQKMHAHYKKLLDTPKELKCVSCHYDAGHSAGFRNYLEYWKPSYKIYDKKMIEKRIETKQKFFKDEYKPTKDEEEFLKQKAEKDAKKPAGGLAG
;
A
#
# COMPACT_ATOMS: atom_id res chain seq x y z
N MET A 1 38.84 -32.47 23.52
CA MET A 1 38.14 -33.39 22.61
C MET A 1 38.51 -33.06 21.17
N LYS A 2 39.03 -34.00 20.38
CA LYS A 2 39.27 -33.79 18.93
C LYS A 2 37.98 -34.17 18.18
N ILE A 3 37.32 -33.22 17.53
CA ILE A 3 36.15 -33.49 16.68
C ILE A 3 36.63 -34.29 15.46
N SER A 4 36.00 -35.44 15.19
CA SER A 4 36.37 -36.25 14.02
C SER A 4 35.87 -35.59 12.73
N LYS A 5 36.58 -35.80 11.61
CA LYS A 5 36.16 -35.26 10.29
C LYS A 5 34.75 -35.69 9.90
N LYS A 6 34.34 -36.91 10.29
CA LYS A 6 32.98 -37.44 10.06
C LYS A 6 31.93 -36.72 10.91
N LEU A 7 32.24 -36.45 12.18
CA LEU A 7 31.35 -35.70 13.06
C LEU A 7 31.20 -34.24 12.61
N LEU A 8 32.29 -33.60 12.17
CA LEU A 8 32.25 -32.26 11.59
C LEU A 8 31.39 -32.21 10.32
N ALA A 9 31.56 -33.19 9.41
CA ALA A 9 30.75 -33.29 8.20
C ALA A 9 29.25 -33.47 8.52
N LEU A 10 28.93 -34.28 9.53
CA LEU A 10 27.55 -34.49 9.97
C LEU A 10 26.94 -33.20 10.56
N ILE A 11 27.70 -32.46 11.38
CA ILE A 11 27.24 -31.18 11.96
C ILE A 11 26.96 -30.17 10.84
N ILE A 12 27.88 -30.03 9.87
CA ILE A 12 27.69 -29.13 8.74
C ILE A 12 26.44 -29.53 7.94
N PHE A 13 26.27 -30.82 7.63
CA PHE A 13 25.12 -31.32 6.90
C PHE A 13 23.79 -31.04 7.61
N ILE A 14 23.71 -31.36 8.91
CA ILE A 14 22.50 -31.10 9.70
C ILE A 14 22.23 -29.60 9.81
N SER A 15 23.26 -28.78 10.07
CA SER A 15 23.11 -27.32 10.14
C SER A 15 22.64 -26.72 8.81
N GLY A 16 23.10 -27.26 7.68
CA GLY A 16 22.65 -26.87 6.35
C GLY A 16 21.18 -27.19 6.11
N ILE A 17 20.74 -28.40 6.50
CA ILE A 17 19.32 -28.79 6.40
C ILE A 17 18.45 -27.90 7.28
N VAL A 18 18.83 -27.69 8.54
CA VAL A 18 18.07 -26.83 9.46
C VAL A 18 18.02 -25.40 8.94
N GLY A 19 19.15 -24.86 8.46
CA GLY A 19 19.21 -23.54 7.85
C GLY A 19 18.27 -23.41 6.66
N PHE A 20 18.26 -24.39 5.75
CA PHE A 20 17.36 -24.41 4.61
C PHE A 20 15.89 -24.45 5.01
N LEU A 21 15.53 -25.32 5.97
CA LEU A 21 14.16 -25.46 6.47
C LEU A 21 13.65 -24.23 7.21
N VAL A 22 14.54 -23.38 7.73
CA VAL A 22 14.14 -22.11 8.38
C VAL A 22 14.10 -20.96 7.37
N VAL A 23 15.12 -20.82 6.53
CA VAL A 23 15.24 -19.68 5.62
C VAL A 23 14.18 -19.72 4.52
N LEU A 24 13.88 -20.90 3.97
CA LEU A 24 12.94 -21.02 2.85
C LEU A 24 11.51 -20.59 3.23
N PRO A 25 10.89 -21.08 4.33
CA PRO A 25 9.56 -20.63 4.73
C PRO A 25 9.52 -19.15 5.12
N VAL A 26 10.59 -18.64 5.75
CA VAL A 26 10.68 -17.21 6.10
C VAL A 26 10.72 -16.36 4.83
N HIS A 27 11.55 -16.72 3.85
CA HIS A 27 11.60 -16.01 2.57
C HIS A 27 10.25 -16.05 1.86
N TYR A 28 9.60 -17.22 1.81
CA TYR A 28 8.28 -17.39 1.22
C TYR A 28 7.23 -16.49 1.90
N ALA A 29 7.17 -16.51 3.23
CA ALA A 29 6.26 -15.67 3.99
C ALA A 29 6.53 -14.18 3.77
N LEU A 30 7.79 -13.76 3.69
CA LEU A 30 8.15 -12.38 3.38
C LEU A 30 7.65 -11.98 1.99
N ASP A 31 7.82 -12.83 0.98
CA ASP A 31 7.40 -12.53 -0.39
C ASP A 31 5.87 -12.48 -0.56
N GLU A 32 5.15 -13.47 -0.05
CA GLU A 32 3.68 -13.53 -0.13
C GLU A 32 3.02 -12.34 0.57
N THR A 33 3.61 -11.87 1.68
CA THR A 33 3.08 -10.73 2.44
C THR A 33 3.54 -9.37 1.93
N SER A 34 4.13 -9.29 0.73
CA SER A 34 4.75 -8.06 0.23
C SER A 34 3.95 -7.33 -0.84
N GLY A 35 3.06 -8.03 -1.54
CA GLY A 35 2.28 -7.50 -2.66
C GLY A 35 0.88 -6.99 -2.30
N ASP A 36 0.22 -6.45 -3.31
CA ASP A 36 -1.14 -5.93 -3.30
C ASP A 36 -2.17 -7.00 -2.91
N LYS A 37 -1.97 -8.25 -3.32
CA LYS A 37 -2.86 -9.38 -2.97
C LYS A 37 -2.95 -9.62 -1.46
N PHE A 38 -1.86 -9.41 -0.73
CA PHE A 38 -1.86 -9.54 0.73
C PHE A 38 -2.37 -8.26 1.39
N CYS A 39 -1.91 -7.10 0.91
CA CYS A 39 -2.28 -5.82 1.51
C CYS A 39 -3.78 -5.52 1.42
N ILE A 40 -4.49 -6.10 0.44
CA ILE A 40 -5.94 -5.93 0.26
C ILE A 40 -6.79 -6.93 1.06
N VAL A 41 -6.19 -7.86 1.80
CA VAL A 41 -6.96 -8.85 2.58
C VAL A 41 -7.84 -8.17 3.65
N CYS A 42 -7.41 -7.00 4.14
CA CYS A 42 -8.17 -6.19 5.09
C CYS A 42 -8.84 -5.02 4.36
N HIS A 43 -10.14 -4.82 4.58
CA HIS A 43 -10.95 -3.86 3.83
C HIS A 43 -10.56 -2.39 4.03
N GLU A 44 -9.82 -2.08 5.10
CA GLU A 44 -9.37 -0.73 5.42
C GLU A 44 -8.27 -0.26 4.46
N MET A 45 -7.64 -1.21 3.76
CA MET A 45 -6.63 -0.95 2.73
C MET A 45 -7.21 -0.85 1.32
N ASP A 46 -8.51 -1.13 1.13
CA ASP A 46 -9.19 -1.01 -0.16
C ASP A 46 -8.86 0.31 -0.90
N PRO A 47 -8.99 1.51 -0.29
CA PRO A 47 -8.76 2.74 -1.05
C PRO A 47 -7.29 2.89 -1.48
N MET A 48 -6.33 2.37 -0.72
CA MET A 48 -4.90 2.41 -1.07
C MET A 48 -4.60 1.47 -2.23
N VAL A 49 -5.10 0.24 -2.18
CA VAL A 49 -4.79 -0.77 -3.19
C VAL A 49 -5.51 -0.48 -4.51
N ILE A 50 -6.76 -0.02 -4.45
CA ILE A 50 -7.51 0.40 -5.65
C ILE A 50 -6.79 1.57 -6.33
N ALA A 51 -6.37 2.56 -5.55
CA ALA A 51 -5.65 3.72 -6.07
C ALA A 51 -4.26 3.35 -6.62
N TYR A 52 -3.56 2.41 -5.97
CA TYR A 52 -2.30 1.85 -6.48
C TYR A 52 -2.50 1.15 -7.82
N ASN A 53 -3.58 0.40 -8.00
CA ASN A 53 -3.84 -0.27 -9.27
C ASN A 53 -4.09 0.71 -10.44
N ASP A 54 -4.46 1.96 -10.16
CA ASP A 54 -4.52 3.03 -11.18
C ASP A 54 -3.16 3.70 -11.45
N ASP A 55 -2.13 3.40 -10.64
CA ASP A 55 -0.79 3.97 -10.74
C ASP A 55 0.09 3.19 -11.75
N VAL A 56 1.09 3.87 -12.31
CA VAL A 56 2.04 3.26 -13.25
C VAL A 56 2.91 2.17 -12.61
N HIS A 57 3.14 2.24 -11.30
CA HIS A 57 3.93 1.24 -10.56
C HIS A 57 3.18 -0.07 -10.30
N SER A 58 1.88 -0.16 -10.64
CA SER A 58 1.09 -1.39 -10.49
C SER A 58 1.38 -2.46 -11.54
N GLY A 59 2.17 -2.13 -12.56
CA GLY A 59 2.29 -2.93 -13.78
C GLY A 59 1.28 -2.54 -14.86
N ASN A 60 0.28 -1.69 -14.57
CA ASN A 60 -0.67 -1.17 -15.56
C ASN A 60 -0.08 -0.02 -16.41
N GLY A 61 1.16 0.40 -16.13
CA GLY A 61 1.91 1.35 -16.94
C GLY A 61 2.42 0.76 -18.27
N LYS A 62 2.98 1.61 -19.13
CA LYS A 62 3.46 1.22 -20.47
C LYS A 62 4.60 0.18 -20.47
N THR A 63 5.32 0.04 -19.37
CA THR A 63 6.51 -0.83 -19.25
C THR A 63 6.18 -2.21 -18.68
N GLY A 64 5.00 -2.41 -18.10
CA GLY A 64 4.64 -3.65 -17.41
C GLY A 64 5.39 -3.91 -16.09
N ILE A 65 6.23 -2.97 -15.63
CA ILE A 65 6.99 -3.12 -14.38
C ILE A 65 6.04 -2.92 -13.21
N LYS A 66 6.01 -3.89 -12.30
CA LYS A 66 5.23 -3.87 -11.06
C LYS A 66 6.15 -3.77 -9.85
N ALA A 67 5.97 -2.73 -9.04
CA ALA A 67 6.59 -2.61 -7.72
C ALA A 67 5.62 -3.11 -6.66
N ARG A 68 6.06 -3.93 -5.71
CA ARG A 68 5.22 -4.40 -4.61
C ARG A 68 5.02 -3.29 -3.58
N CYS A 69 4.02 -3.43 -2.71
CA CYS A 69 3.72 -2.45 -1.67
C CYS A 69 4.94 -2.16 -0.79
N VAL A 70 5.64 -3.23 -0.36
CA VAL A 70 6.85 -3.12 0.48
C VAL A 70 8.04 -2.51 -0.24
N ASP A 71 8.06 -2.51 -1.58
CA ASP A 71 9.19 -1.95 -2.32
C ASP A 71 9.27 -0.43 -2.09
N CYS A 72 8.16 0.22 -1.75
CA CYS A 72 8.09 1.63 -1.35
C CYS A 72 7.91 1.82 0.18
N HIS A 73 7.13 0.94 0.83
CA HIS A 73 6.68 1.11 2.22
C HIS A 73 7.57 0.45 3.29
N ILE A 74 8.69 -0.18 2.91
CA ILE A 74 9.66 -0.77 3.83
C ILE A 74 11.08 -0.33 3.41
N PRO A 75 11.99 -0.03 4.35
CA PRO A 75 13.34 0.40 4.02
C PRO A 75 14.19 -0.76 3.46
N HIS A 76 15.02 -0.44 2.47
CA HIS A 76 15.93 -1.36 1.78
C HIS A 76 17.41 -1.22 2.18
N ASP A 77 17.70 -0.65 3.36
CA ASP A 77 19.08 -0.44 3.82
C ASP A 77 19.83 -1.76 4.07
N ASN A 78 19.15 -2.69 4.76
CA ASN A 78 19.65 -4.03 5.04
C ASN A 78 18.49 -4.94 5.49
N ILE A 79 18.73 -6.25 5.47
CA ILE A 79 17.72 -7.26 5.78
C ILE A 79 17.17 -7.19 7.20
N ALA A 80 17.99 -6.80 8.19
CA ALA A 80 17.54 -6.70 9.58
C ALA A 80 16.55 -5.55 9.76
N LYS A 81 16.84 -4.38 9.19
CA LYS A 81 15.95 -3.22 9.23
C LYS A 81 14.67 -3.47 8.42
N TYR A 82 14.78 -4.12 7.27
CA TYR A 82 13.63 -4.56 6.47
C TYR A 82 12.69 -5.45 7.30
N ALA A 83 13.23 -6.54 7.86
CA ALA A 83 12.46 -7.51 8.64
C ALA A 83 11.85 -6.89 9.90
N LEU A 84 12.60 -6.06 10.63
CA LEU A 84 12.12 -5.38 11.82
C LEU A 84 10.98 -4.41 11.51
N THR A 85 11.12 -3.61 10.44
CA THR A 85 10.08 -2.65 10.05
C THR A 85 8.81 -3.37 9.61
N LYS A 86 8.95 -4.40 8.78
CA LYS A 86 7.81 -5.22 8.32
C LYS A 86 7.09 -5.90 9.48
N ALA A 87 7.84 -6.51 10.40
CA ALA A 87 7.25 -7.15 11.58
C ALA A 87 6.54 -6.14 12.49
N LYS A 88 7.18 -4.99 12.77
CA LYS A 88 6.59 -3.92 13.58
C LYS A 88 5.30 -3.40 12.97
N ASN A 89 5.31 -3.07 11.68
CA ASN A 89 4.14 -2.55 10.98
C ASN A 89 3.01 -3.59 10.97
N GLY A 90 3.30 -4.84 10.61
CA GLY A 90 2.29 -5.91 10.60
C GLY A 90 1.67 -6.18 11.97
N ILE A 91 2.45 -6.12 13.06
CA ILE A 91 1.93 -6.24 14.42
C ILE A 91 1.01 -5.07 14.77
N LEU A 92 1.41 -3.84 14.45
CA LEU A 92 0.61 -2.64 14.75
C LEU A 92 -0.68 -2.60 13.93
N GLU A 93 -0.60 -2.91 12.64
CA GLU A 93 -1.75 -2.99 11.74
C GLU A 93 -2.71 -4.08 12.19
N GLY A 94 -2.21 -5.28 12.49
CA GLY A 94 -3.02 -6.37 13.03
C GLY A 94 -3.67 -6.00 14.37
N TRP A 95 -2.94 -5.34 15.27
CA TRP A 95 -3.49 -4.89 16.54
C TRP A 95 -4.64 -3.89 16.33
N VAL A 96 -4.45 -2.88 15.46
CA VAL A 96 -5.49 -1.90 15.15
C VAL A 96 -6.70 -2.55 14.49
N HIS A 97 -6.49 -3.52 13.60
CA HIS A 97 -7.57 -4.27 12.96
C HIS A 97 -8.42 -5.06 13.96
N PHE A 98 -7.78 -5.83 14.85
CA PHE A 98 -8.50 -6.75 15.75
C PHE A 98 -9.00 -6.09 17.05
N PHE A 99 -8.29 -5.08 17.56
CA PHE A 99 -8.55 -4.50 18.88
C PHE A 99 -8.79 -2.98 18.84
N GLY A 100 -8.59 -2.34 17.70
CA GLY A 100 -8.78 -0.90 17.51
C GLY A 100 -9.98 -0.56 16.64
N ASP A 101 -9.93 0.65 16.08
CA ASP A 101 -10.89 1.14 15.09
C ASP A 101 -10.12 1.69 13.88
N PRO A 102 -9.95 0.89 12.80
CA PRO A 102 -9.30 1.36 11.57
C PRO A 102 -10.00 2.58 10.95
N SER A 103 -11.32 2.72 11.12
CA SER A 103 -12.11 3.82 10.55
C SER A 103 -11.85 5.16 11.25
N ALA A 104 -11.34 5.13 12.49
CA ALA A 104 -10.91 6.31 13.21
C ALA A 104 -9.70 6.99 12.55
N ILE A 105 -8.86 6.25 11.81
CA ILE A 105 -7.69 6.79 11.12
C ILE A 105 -8.14 7.82 10.07
N ASP A 106 -7.55 9.01 10.12
CA ASP A 106 -7.81 10.09 9.18
C ASP A 106 -6.71 10.11 8.10
N TRP A 107 -6.93 9.30 7.07
CA TRP A 107 -5.98 9.18 5.96
C TRP A 107 -5.82 10.48 5.17
N HIS A 108 -6.85 11.32 5.10
CA HIS A 108 -6.76 12.66 4.50
C HIS A 108 -5.71 13.52 5.21
N LYS A 109 -5.78 13.58 6.54
CA LYS A 109 -4.77 14.31 7.32
C LYS A 109 -3.40 13.66 7.24
N ASN A 110 -3.32 12.34 7.12
CA ASN A 110 -2.06 11.61 7.04
C ASN A 110 -1.34 11.75 5.70
N LEU A 111 -1.97 12.28 4.64
CA LEU A 111 -1.28 12.61 3.39
C LEU A 111 -0.10 13.57 3.58
N LYS A 112 -0.14 14.43 4.62
CA LYS A 112 0.99 15.31 4.96
C LYS A 112 2.18 14.55 5.58
N ASN A 113 1.93 13.36 6.12
CA ASN A 113 2.91 12.50 6.77
C ASN A 113 3.41 11.39 5.82
N ARG A 114 3.18 11.48 4.51
CA ARG A 114 3.56 10.45 3.52
C ARG A 114 5.03 10.04 3.57
N GLU A 115 5.90 10.99 3.92
CA GLU A 115 7.33 10.79 4.12
C GLU A 115 7.65 9.83 5.28
N HIS A 116 6.73 9.63 6.22
CA HIS A 116 6.87 8.65 7.28
C HIS A 116 6.60 7.22 6.78
N PHE A 117 5.78 7.08 5.75
CA PHE A 117 5.32 5.79 5.25
C PHE A 117 6.09 5.30 4.03
N VAL A 118 6.77 6.19 3.29
CA VAL A 118 7.52 5.86 2.08
C VAL A 118 9.01 6.16 2.26
N PHE A 119 9.85 5.23 1.82
CA PHE A 119 11.30 5.29 2.00
C PHE A 119 12.00 5.58 0.67
N ASP A 120 12.92 6.55 0.66
CA ASP A 120 13.65 6.95 -0.55
C ASP A 120 14.53 5.82 -1.11
N ASN A 121 15.09 4.98 -0.24
CA ASN A 121 15.84 3.81 -0.67
C ASN A 121 14.97 2.77 -1.40
N GLY A 122 13.64 2.80 -1.21
CA GLY A 122 12.67 2.08 -2.02
C GLY A 122 12.63 2.60 -3.45
N CYS A 123 12.51 3.92 -3.62
CA CYS A 123 12.56 4.57 -4.93
C CYS A 123 13.90 4.30 -5.65
N THR A 124 15.02 4.55 -4.98
CA THR A 124 16.36 4.45 -5.57
C THR A 124 16.84 3.01 -5.77
N SER A 125 16.15 2.01 -5.20
CA SER A 125 16.47 0.60 -5.47
C SER A 125 16.26 0.25 -6.95
N CYS A 126 15.21 0.81 -7.57
CA CYS A 126 14.90 0.69 -8.99
C CYS A 126 15.36 1.91 -9.79
N HIS A 127 15.14 3.12 -9.26
CA HIS A 127 15.47 4.38 -9.92
C HIS A 127 16.93 4.83 -9.65
N LYS A 128 17.89 3.91 -9.76
CA LYS A 128 19.28 4.09 -9.28
C LYS A 128 19.95 5.40 -9.72
N ASN A 129 19.73 5.80 -10.96
CA ASN A 129 20.44 6.93 -11.56
C ASN A 129 19.59 8.20 -11.65
N VAL A 130 18.34 8.20 -11.13
CA VAL A 130 17.37 9.27 -11.42
C VAL A 130 17.82 10.64 -10.93
N ILE A 131 18.54 10.69 -9.81
CA ILE A 131 18.95 11.94 -9.15
C ILE A 131 20.04 12.64 -9.99
N ASP A 132 20.95 11.89 -10.59
CA ASP A 132 22.08 12.39 -11.40
C ASP A 132 21.86 12.24 -12.90
N SER A 133 20.66 11.83 -13.33
CA SER A 133 20.41 11.54 -14.72
C SER A 133 20.26 12.79 -15.57
N ASN A 134 21.07 12.86 -16.63
CA ASN A 134 20.90 13.84 -17.71
C ASN A 134 19.72 13.52 -18.63
N ASN A 135 19.04 12.38 -18.45
CA ASN A 135 17.87 11.97 -19.24
C ASN A 135 16.55 12.50 -18.68
N THR A 136 16.60 13.42 -17.71
CA THR A 136 15.44 14.12 -17.15
C THR A 136 15.41 15.57 -17.63
N SER A 137 14.27 16.26 -17.49
CA SER A 137 14.16 17.67 -17.89
C SER A 137 15.11 18.55 -17.09
N ALA A 138 15.53 19.70 -17.64
CA ALA A 138 16.38 20.65 -16.93
C ALA A 138 15.77 21.12 -15.59
N GLN A 139 14.43 21.18 -15.50
CA GLN A 139 13.75 21.48 -14.25
C GLN A 139 13.88 20.34 -13.24
N ALA A 140 13.71 19.08 -13.66
CA ALA A 140 13.89 17.91 -12.79
C ALA A 140 15.33 17.83 -12.26
N GLN A 141 16.34 18.07 -13.11
CA GLN A 141 17.74 18.10 -12.70
C GLN A 141 18.00 19.16 -11.61
N LYS A 142 17.44 20.37 -11.75
CA LYS A 142 17.52 21.42 -10.71
C LYS A 142 16.88 20.98 -9.41
N MET A 143 15.72 20.34 -9.47
CA MET A 143 15.01 19.86 -8.28
C MET A 143 15.73 18.70 -7.60
N HIS A 144 16.31 17.77 -8.35
CA HIS A 144 17.14 16.69 -7.80
C HIS A 144 18.43 17.23 -7.17
N ALA A 145 19.06 18.23 -7.77
CA ALA A 145 20.19 18.92 -7.15
C ALA A 145 19.79 19.67 -5.87
N HIS A 146 18.58 20.23 -5.81
CA HIS A 146 18.05 20.84 -4.61
C HIS A 146 17.80 19.81 -3.50
N TYR A 147 17.16 18.68 -3.83
CA TYR A 147 16.98 17.53 -2.93
C TYR A 147 18.32 17.09 -2.33
N LYS A 148 19.36 16.90 -3.17
CA LYS A 148 20.71 16.50 -2.71
C LYS A 148 21.33 17.48 -1.71
N LYS A 149 21.11 18.78 -1.90
CA LYS A 149 21.63 19.82 -0.98
C LYS A 149 20.96 19.82 0.39
N LEU A 150 19.77 19.23 0.48
CA LEU A 150 18.98 19.19 1.72
C LEU A 150 19.13 17.88 2.49
N LEU A 151 19.76 16.85 1.90
CA LEU A 151 20.08 15.61 2.59
C LEU A 151 20.88 15.89 3.87
N ASP A 152 20.55 15.18 4.95
CA ASP A 152 21.17 15.31 6.27
C ASP A 152 21.06 16.72 6.89
N THR A 153 20.12 17.55 6.41
CA THR A 153 19.83 18.87 7.00
C THR A 153 18.48 18.87 7.71
N PRO A 154 18.21 19.84 8.61
CA PRO A 154 16.87 20.00 9.21
C PRO A 154 15.73 20.26 8.21
N LYS A 155 16.05 20.52 6.94
CA LYS A 155 15.11 20.76 5.84
C LYS A 155 15.12 19.60 4.82
N GLU A 156 15.59 18.43 5.23
CA GLU A 156 15.60 17.24 4.39
C GLU A 156 14.22 17.01 3.75
N LEU A 157 14.24 16.75 2.44
CA LEU A 157 13.08 16.36 1.67
C LEU A 157 13.24 14.90 1.27
N LYS A 158 12.11 14.23 1.06
CA LYS A 158 12.05 12.88 0.49
C LYS A 158 11.53 12.91 -0.94
N CYS A 159 11.66 11.81 -1.66
CA CYS A 159 11.13 11.65 -3.02
C CYS A 159 9.64 12.03 -3.05
N VAL A 160 8.87 11.51 -2.11
CA VAL A 160 7.42 11.75 -2.00
C VAL A 160 7.06 13.15 -1.48
N SER A 161 8.02 13.96 -1.01
CA SER A 161 7.75 15.37 -0.71
C SER A 161 7.30 16.10 -1.98
N CYS A 162 7.99 15.83 -3.09
CA CYS A 162 7.72 16.39 -4.41
C CYS A 162 6.81 15.48 -5.26
N HIS A 163 7.07 14.17 -5.29
CA HIS A 163 6.30 13.17 -6.02
C HIS A 163 5.13 12.65 -5.19
N TYR A 164 4.18 13.53 -4.89
CA TYR A 164 3.14 13.30 -3.89
C TYR A 164 2.05 12.28 -4.28
N ASP A 165 1.97 11.94 -5.56
CA ASP A 165 1.01 11.00 -6.14
C ASP A 165 1.63 9.64 -6.47
N ALA A 166 2.95 9.48 -6.27
CA ALA A 166 3.65 8.25 -6.57
C ALA A 166 3.07 7.06 -5.77
N GLY A 167 2.64 6.03 -6.50
CA GLY A 167 2.23 4.75 -5.94
C GLY A 167 0.73 4.64 -5.64
N HIS A 168 -0.03 5.74 -5.65
CA HIS A 168 -1.49 5.69 -5.47
C HIS A 168 -2.24 6.54 -6.50
N SER A 169 -1.59 6.94 -7.59
CA SER A 169 -2.15 7.85 -8.62
C SER A 169 -2.60 9.22 -8.07
N ALA A 170 -2.85 10.16 -8.99
CA ALA A 170 -3.43 11.46 -8.62
C ALA A 170 -4.86 11.34 -8.05
N GLY A 171 -5.56 10.23 -8.33
CA GLY A 171 -6.94 9.97 -7.91
C GLY A 171 -7.10 9.56 -6.45
N PHE A 172 -6.01 9.28 -5.71
CA PHE A 172 -6.07 8.74 -4.36
C PHE A 172 -6.98 9.53 -3.40
N ARG A 173 -6.94 10.86 -3.47
CA ARG A 173 -7.80 11.72 -2.63
C ARG A 173 -9.29 11.48 -2.85
N ASN A 174 -9.69 11.22 -4.09
CA ASN A 174 -11.09 10.91 -4.40
C ASN A 174 -11.49 9.57 -3.78
N TYR A 175 -10.61 8.57 -3.84
CA TYR A 175 -10.85 7.30 -3.16
C TYR A 175 -10.97 7.50 -1.65
N LEU A 176 -10.11 8.30 -1.01
CA LEU A 176 -10.26 8.59 0.42
C LEU A 176 -11.61 9.26 0.77
N GLU A 177 -12.13 10.15 -0.08
CA GLU A 177 -13.47 10.75 0.10
C GLU A 177 -14.60 9.71 0.04
N TYR A 178 -14.45 8.63 -0.74
CA TYR A 178 -15.47 7.58 -0.83
C TYR A 178 -15.61 6.80 0.49
N TRP A 179 -14.51 6.62 1.25
CA TRP A 179 -14.52 5.92 2.54
C TRP A 179 -14.80 6.85 3.71
N LYS A 180 -14.26 8.08 3.67
CA LYS A 180 -14.40 9.07 4.74
C LYS A 180 -14.59 10.46 4.13
N PRO A 181 -15.84 10.85 3.83
CA PRO A 181 -16.14 12.13 3.22
C PRO A 181 -15.79 13.30 4.15
N SER A 182 -15.25 14.37 3.58
CA SER A 182 -14.95 15.61 4.29
C SER A 182 -16.21 16.33 4.79
N TYR A 183 -17.35 16.14 4.12
CA TYR A 183 -18.63 16.76 4.47
C TYR A 183 -19.77 15.74 4.56
N LYS A 184 -20.48 15.73 5.68
CA LYS A 184 -21.58 14.80 5.98
C LYS A 184 -22.71 14.80 4.94
N ILE A 185 -22.92 15.91 4.24
CA ILE A 185 -23.92 16.01 3.16
C ILE A 185 -23.64 15.02 2.02
N TYR A 186 -22.41 14.53 1.88
CA TYR A 186 -22.01 13.58 0.86
C TYR A 186 -22.00 12.13 1.31
N ASP A 187 -22.27 11.81 2.58
CA ASP A 187 -22.17 10.45 3.13
C ASP A 187 -22.87 9.41 2.24
N LYS A 188 -24.13 9.67 1.88
CA LYS A 188 -24.94 8.79 1.02
C LYS A 188 -24.39 8.65 -0.40
N LYS A 189 -23.83 9.73 -0.95
CA LYS A 189 -23.26 9.70 -2.31
C LYS A 189 -21.90 8.99 -2.32
N MET A 190 -21.12 9.14 -1.26
CA MET A 190 -19.78 8.57 -1.16
C MET A 190 -19.82 7.08 -0.86
N ILE A 191 -20.75 6.60 -0.05
CA ILE A 191 -20.97 5.15 0.10
C ILE A 191 -21.43 4.49 -1.20
N GLU A 192 -22.26 5.15 -2.03
CA GLU A 192 -22.58 4.65 -3.38
C GLU A 192 -21.33 4.56 -4.24
N LYS A 193 -20.50 5.60 -4.27
CA LYS A 193 -19.25 5.62 -5.04
C LYS A 193 -18.26 4.58 -4.55
N ARG A 194 -18.16 4.34 -3.24
CA ARG A 194 -17.35 3.29 -2.64
C ARG A 194 -17.79 1.92 -3.13
N ILE A 195 -19.09 1.61 -3.05
CA ILE A 195 -19.66 0.35 -3.52
C ILE A 195 -19.42 0.16 -5.01
N GLU A 196 -19.73 1.17 -5.85
CA GLU A 196 -19.49 1.11 -7.30
C GLU A 196 -18.02 0.83 -7.62
N THR A 197 -17.11 1.50 -6.90
CA THR A 197 -15.66 1.34 -7.07
C THR A 197 -15.22 -0.08 -6.70
N LYS A 198 -15.66 -0.58 -5.54
CA LYS A 198 -15.32 -1.93 -5.07
C LYS A 198 -15.91 -3.00 -5.98
N GLN A 199 -17.14 -2.85 -6.45
CA GLN A 199 -17.76 -3.77 -7.41
C GLN A 199 -16.98 -3.81 -8.73
N LYS A 200 -16.53 -2.65 -9.23
CA LYS A 200 -15.70 -2.59 -10.43
C LYS A 200 -14.34 -3.27 -10.24
N PHE A 201 -13.73 -3.08 -9.07
CA PHE A 201 -12.41 -3.60 -8.76
C PHE A 201 -12.42 -5.11 -8.48
N PHE A 202 -13.24 -5.54 -7.53
CA PHE A 202 -13.31 -6.93 -7.06
C PHE A 202 -14.19 -7.83 -7.94
N LYS A 203 -15.08 -7.26 -8.76
CA LYS A 203 -15.99 -8.02 -9.65
C LYS A 203 -16.75 -9.10 -8.87
N ASP A 204 -16.63 -10.36 -9.26
CA ASP A 204 -17.31 -11.51 -8.64
C ASP A 204 -16.82 -11.79 -7.21
N GLU A 205 -15.67 -11.24 -6.81
CA GLU A 205 -15.12 -11.38 -5.46
C GLU A 205 -15.62 -10.30 -4.49
N TYR A 206 -16.42 -9.33 -4.98
CA TYR A 206 -16.96 -8.26 -4.15
C TYR A 206 -17.81 -8.80 -3.01
N LYS A 207 -17.42 -8.44 -1.78
CA LYS A 207 -18.20 -8.69 -0.56
C LYS A 207 -18.48 -7.37 0.15
N PRO A 208 -19.76 -7.02 0.37
CA PRO A 208 -20.09 -5.79 1.08
C PRO A 208 -19.65 -5.90 2.55
N THR A 209 -19.17 -4.78 3.08
CA THR A 209 -19.04 -4.57 4.52
C THR A 209 -20.42 -4.39 5.15
N LYS A 210 -20.50 -4.44 6.49
CA LYS A 210 -21.79 -4.35 7.20
C LYS A 210 -22.53 -3.05 6.92
N ASP A 211 -21.82 -1.92 6.87
CA ASP A 211 -22.37 -0.61 6.55
C ASP A 211 -22.78 -0.49 5.07
N GLU A 212 -22.03 -1.13 4.15
CA GLU A 212 -22.43 -1.23 2.73
C GLU A 212 -23.71 -2.08 2.57
N GLU A 213 -23.81 -3.19 3.28
CA GLU A 213 -25.00 -4.06 3.26
C GLU A 213 -26.23 -3.32 3.80
N GLU A 214 -26.08 -2.60 4.92
CA GLU A 214 -27.14 -1.77 5.49
C GLU A 214 -27.60 -0.69 4.50
N PHE A 215 -26.64 0.01 3.88
CA PHE A 215 -26.95 1.02 2.87
C PHE A 215 -27.71 0.47 1.67
N LEU A 216 -27.29 -0.70 1.15
CA LEU A 216 -27.96 -1.36 0.03
C LEU A 216 -29.39 -1.77 0.37
N LYS A 217 -29.63 -2.29 1.59
CA LYS A 217 -30.98 -2.62 2.07
C LYS A 217 -31.88 -1.39 2.14
N GLN A 218 -31.39 -0.31 2.76
CA GLN A 218 -32.14 0.95 2.87
C GLN A 218 -32.47 1.54 1.48
N LYS A 219 -31.52 1.46 0.54
CA LYS A 219 -31.72 1.90 -0.85
C LYS A 219 -32.81 1.07 -1.55
N ALA A 220 -32.75 -0.26 -1.44
CA ALA A 220 -33.74 -1.16 -2.03
C ALA A 220 -35.16 -0.92 -1.46
N GLU A 221 -35.29 -0.73 -0.14
CA GLU A 221 -36.57 -0.39 0.49
C GLU A 221 -37.14 0.94 0.00
N LYS A 222 -36.27 1.95 -0.18
CA LYS A 222 -36.68 3.26 -0.69
C LYS A 222 -37.13 3.18 -2.14
N ASP A 223 -36.41 2.42 -2.97
CA ASP A 223 -36.74 2.24 -4.38
C ASP A 223 -38.04 1.43 -4.54
N ALA A 224 -38.29 0.44 -3.67
CA ALA A 224 -39.55 -0.31 -3.63
C ALA A 224 -40.75 0.51 -3.15
N LYS A 225 -40.52 1.54 -2.32
CA LYS A 225 -41.56 2.49 -1.86
C LYS A 225 -41.81 3.63 -2.86
N LYS A 226 -41.01 3.74 -3.92
CA LYS A 226 -41.23 4.73 -4.97
C LYS A 226 -42.46 4.29 -5.76
N PRO A 227 -43.53 5.10 -5.85
CA PRO A 227 -44.72 4.69 -6.59
C PRO A 227 -44.32 4.37 -8.03
N ALA A 228 -44.76 3.19 -8.52
CA ALA A 228 -44.73 2.89 -9.94
C ALA A 228 -45.71 3.86 -10.63
N GLY A 229 -45.26 5.06 -10.97
CA GLY A 229 -46.17 6.08 -11.48
C GLY A 229 -45.51 7.39 -11.86
N GLY A 230 -45.21 7.51 -13.15
CA GLY A 230 -44.82 8.74 -13.82
C GLY A 230 -44.85 8.63 -15.34
N LEU A 231 -45.68 7.75 -15.91
CA LEU A 231 -46.23 7.95 -17.26
C LEU A 231 -47.43 8.88 -17.07
N ALA A 232 -47.21 10.19 -17.19
CA ALA A 232 -48.27 11.18 -17.38
C ALA A 232 -47.65 12.50 -17.86
N GLY A 233 -47.95 12.89 -19.11
CA GLY A 233 -47.62 14.19 -19.70
C GLY A 233 -46.94 14.06 -21.05
#